data_AF-W7THK8-F1
#
_entry.id   AF-W7THK8-F1
#
_cell.length_a   1.000
_cell.length_b   1.000
_cell.length_c   1.000
_cell.angle_alpha   90.00
_cell.angle_beta   90.00
_cell.angle_gamma   90.00
#
_symmetry.space_group_name_H-M   'P 1'
#
loop_
_entity.id
_entity.type
_entity.pdbx_description
1 polymer ?
#
loop_
_entity_poly.entity_id
_entity_poly.type
_entity_poly.pdbx_seq_one_letter_code
_entity_poly.pdbx_strand_id
1 'polypeptide(L)'
;MSDHGPMDDTDPTSLQNILNGRADQVVQSGEIHGGVHVWSGAGPRWLALVAVLAVAGLVSVVIIAWPRASPTAASPAPADLRVSADLSYNDQPPWGYVSASPTFPGPTLITKVENTNISMDDSVAAALRHTDAAKLKTQTIRLHLEGPRDHPVRITDIKPVVVSRKPPLSGSLVWAKPQGGEESTEAAVYLDDQFPILQATKPVADGFVPAGPLFPAKTINLNPGETSEVVVTALADKGSYEYKFAVVYESGDTLSTQVVDNNGQPFRVSGLNCGPTRLASYGAAYLYEGKLGLTPADDPQHLAGMC
;
A
#
# COMPACT_ATOMS: atom_id res chain seq x y z
N MET A 1 -31.48 27.36 30.15
CA MET A 1 -30.43 28.38 30.39
C MET A 1 -29.32 27.63 31.09
N SER A 2 -28.25 27.16 30.44
CA SER A 2 -27.46 27.66 29.29
C SER A 2 -27.03 26.43 28.47
N ASP A 3 -27.17 26.33 27.16
CA ASP A 3 -26.53 27.04 26.02
C ASP A 3 -24.99 26.96 25.99
N HIS A 4 -24.47 25.89 25.38
CA HIS A 4 -23.09 25.74 24.91
C HIS A 4 -23.13 25.13 23.49
N GLY A 5 -22.65 25.92 22.53
CA GLY A 5 -22.65 25.63 21.09
C GLY A 5 -21.61 24.59 20.65
N PRO A 6 -21.57 24.28 19.34
CA PRO A 6 -20.83 23.15 18.80
C PRO A 6 -19.34 23.47 18.63
N MET A 7 -18.51 22.48 18.97
CA MET A 7 -17.06 22.50 18.77
C MET A 7 -16.76 21.98 17.36
N ASP A 8 -16.10 22.83 16.59
CA ASP A 8 -15.60 22.63 15.22
C ASP A 8 -14.26 21.87 15.31
N ASP A 9 -14.24 20.61 14.85
CA ASP A 9 -13.00 19.83 14.77
C ASP A 9 -12.51 19.81 13.32
N THR A 10 -11.43 20.56 13.12
CA THR A 10 -10.68 20.70 11.88
C THR A 10 -10.01 19.40 11.44
N ASP A 11 -10.20 19.12 10.16
CA ASP A 11 -9.59 18.12 9.27
C ASP A 11 -8.07 17.94 9.44
N PRO A 12 -7.55 16.72 9.71
CA PRO A 12 -6.12 16.47 9.70
C PRO A 12 -5.64 16.24 8.26
N THR A 13 -4.95 17.24 7.74
CA THR A 13 -4.20 17.22 6.48
C THR A 13 -3.46 15.91 6.23
N SER A 14 -3.89 15.20 5.19
CA SER A 14 -3.13 14.14 4.52
C SER A 14 -1.80 14.69 4.00
N LEU A 15 -0.69 14.20 4.55
CA LEU A 15 0.65 14.50 4.02
C LEU A 15 0.83 13.72 2.72
N GLN A 16 0.46 14.33 1.60
CA GLN A 16 0.85 13.87 0.28
C GLN A 16 2.34 14.20 0.05
N ASN A 17 3.18 13.18 0.00
CA ASN A 17 4.54 13.34 -0.52
C ASN A 17 4.47 13.39 -2.04
N ILE A 18 4.36 14.59 -2.60
CA ILE A 18 4.45 14.82 -4.04
C ILE A 18 5.94 14.88 -4.40
N LEU A 19 6.44 13.85 -5.07
CA LEU A 19 7.77 13.89 -5.71
C LEU A 19 7.59 14.40 -7.14
N ASN A 20 8.01 15.65 -7.40
CA ASN A 20 7.99 16.24 -8.74
C ASN A 20 9.38 16.13 -9.38
N GLY A 21 9.47 15.51 -10.56
CA GLY A 21 10.71 15.42 -11.36
C GLY A 21 10.42 15.42 -12.86
N ARG A 22 11.41 15.80 -13.68
CA ARG A 22 11.30 15.68 -15.15
C ARG A 22 11.58 14.25 -15.58
N ALA A 23 10.84 13.74 -16.57
CA ALA A 23 10.99 12.38 -17.06
C ALA A 23 12.40 12.06 -17.61
N ASP A 24 13.12 13.08 -18.13
CA ASP A 24 14.50 12.95 -18.62
C ASP A 24 15.57 12.91 -17.52
N GLN A 25 15.18 13.14 -16.26
CA GLN A 25 16.07 13.16 -15.09
C GLN A 25 15.92 11.94 -14.17
N VAL A 26 15.00 11.03 -14.49
CA VAL A 26 14.81 9.80 -13.71
C VAL A 26 15.69 8.69 -14.26
N VAL A 27 16.85 8.48 -13.61
CA VAL A 27 17.66 7.29 -13.82
C VAL A 27 16.99 6.12 -13.09
N GLN A 28 16.35 5.23 -13.84
CA GLN A 28 15.88 3.95 -13.32
C GLN A 28 17.12 3.07 -13.09
N SER A 29 17.64 3.03 -11.87
CA SER A 29 18.75 2.13 -11.55
C SER A 29 18.23 0.68 -11.54
N GLY A 30 18.35 0.00 -12.68
CA GLY A 30 18.47 -1.46 -12.68
C GLY A 30 19.68 -1.86 -11.84
N GLU A 31 19.61 -3.02 -11.18
CA GLU A 31 20.59 -3.52 -10.22
C GLU A 31 22.05 -3.21 -10.61
N ILE A 32 22.66 -2.22 -9.92
CA ILE A 32 24.10 -1.98 -10.02
C ILE A 32 24.78 -2.86 -8.97
N HIS A 33 25.19 -4.07 -9.36
CA HIS A 33 26.20 -4.83 -8.64
C HIS A 33 27.56 -4.22 -8.95
N GLY A 34 27.90 -3.11 -8.30
CA GLY A 34 29.17 -2.40 -8.49
C GLY A 34 29.75 -1.95 -7.15
N GLY A 35 30.78 -2.65 -6.68
CA GLY A 35 31.53 -2.26 -5.48
C GLY A 35 32.22 -0.91 -5.70
N VAL A 36 31.98 0.04 -4.80
CA VAL A 36 32.66 1.34 -4.79
C VAL A 36 34.04 1.15 -4.17
N HIS A 37 35.08 1.10 -5.01
CA HIS A 37 36.47 1.23 -4.57
C HIS A 37 36.86 2.72 -4.60
N VAL A 38 36.95 3.34 -3.43
CA VAL A 38 37.53 4.69 -3.29
C VAL A 38 39.05 4.55 -3.22
N TRP A 39 39.74 4.98 -4.27
CA TRP A 39 41.20 5.07 -4.28
C TRP A 39 41.62 6.44 -3.72
N SER A 40 42.21 6.47 -2.53
CA SER A 40 42.76 7.68 -1.93
C SER A 40 44.14 7.99 -2.53
N GLY A 41 44.16 8.74 -3.63
CA GLY A 41 45.37 9.34 -4.17
C GLY A 41 45.77 10.59 -3.39
N ALA A 42 46.91 10.54 -2.72
CA ALA A 42 47.51 11.67 -2.02
C ALA A 42 48.04 12.73 -3.01
N GLY A 43 47.60 13.98 -2.86
CA GLY A 43 48.14 15.14 -3.57
C GLY A 43 48.01 16.42 -2.72
N PRO A 44 49.02 17.29 -2.64
CA PRO A 44 49.18 18.24 -1.55
C PRO A 44 48.45 19.58 -1.79
N ARG A 45 47.78 20.03 -0.72
CA ARG A 45 47.10 21.32 -0.58
C ARG A 45 48.12 22.43 -0.27
N TRP A 46 48.38 23.33 -1.20
CA TRP A 46 48.90 24.69 -0.93
C TRP A 46 48.89 25.55 -2.19
N LEU A 47 48.82 26.88 -1.98
CA LEU A 47 48.75 28.01 -2.94
C LEU A 47 47.31 28.40 -3.36
N ALA A 48 46.89 29.67 -3.28
CA ALA A 48 47.44 30.86 -2.63
C ALA A 48 46.29 31.87 -2.52
N LEU A 49 46.30 32.62 -1.44
CA LEU A 49 45.45 33.76 -1.14
C LEU A 49 46.21 35.05 -1.54
N VAL A 50 45.46 36.12 -1.84
CA VAL A 50 45.80 37.57 -1.77
C VAL A 50 46.04 38.35 -3.08
N ALA A 51 45.13 39.30 -3.33
CA ALA A 51 45.38 40.68 -3.82
C ALA A 51 44.11 41.55 -3.53
N VAL A 52 43.98 42.22 -2.37
CA VAL A 52 44.37 43.62 -2.00
C VAL A 52 43.42 44.75 -2.49
N LEU A 53 42.62 45.22 -1.53
CA LEU A 53 42.25 46.59 -1.09
C LEU A 53 41.92 47.78 -2.03
N ALA A 54 40.85 48.46 -1.59
CA ALA A 54 40.61 49.92 -1.51
C ALA A 54 39.85 50.63 -2.65
N VAL A 55 38.59 51.02 -2.37
CA VAL A 55 38.11 52.43 -2.46
C VAL A 55 36.95 52.61 -1.47
N ALA A 56 37.12 53.56 -0.55
CA ALA A 56 36.06 54.11 0.30
C ALA A 56 35.38 55.27 -0.43
N GLY A 57 34.04 55.38 -0.33
CA GLY A 57 33.31 56.61 -0.61
C GLY A 57 32.14 56.47 -1.59
N LEU A 58 30.93 56.72 -1.08
CA LEU A 58 29.69 57.08 -1.81
C LEU A 58 29.10 56.03 -2.75
N VAL A 59 28.26 55.14 -2.21
CA VAL A 59 27.20 54.49 -3.01
C VAL A 59 25.88 55.15 -2.66
N SER A 60 25.48 56.09 -3.51
CA SER A 60 24.10 56.55 -3.65
C SER A 60 23.20 55.33 -3.90
N VAL A 61 22.18 55.14 -3.06
CA VAL A 61 21.17 54.10 -3.25
C VAL A 61 20.31 54.49 -4.45
N VAL A 62 20.65 53.98 -5.63
CA VAL A 62 19.74 53.96 -6.78
C VAL A 62 18.80 52.77 -6.55
N ILE A 63 17.61 53.04 -6.00
CA ILE A 63 16.51 52.07 -6.00
C ILE A 63 16.01 52.00 -7.44
N ILE A 64 16.56 51.07 -8.22
CA ILE A 64 15.97 50.71 -9.51
C ILE A 64 14.68 49.97 -9.19
N ALA A 65 13.55 50.67 -9.26
CA ALA A 65 12.23 50.09 -9.19
C ALA A 65 12.03 49.20 -10.42
N TRP A 66 12.37 47.91 -10.29
CA TRP A 66 11.96 46.92 -11.26
C TRP A 66 10.43 46.81 -11.21
N PRO A 67 9.73 46.81 -12.36
CA PRO A 67 8.32 46.52 -12.36
C PRO A 67 8.13 45.14 -11.72
N ARG A 68 7.46 45.09 -10.57
CA ARG A 68 6.94 43.85 -10.02
C ARG A 68 6.03 43.27 -11.10
N ALA A 69 6.50 42.23 -11.77
CA ALA A 69 5.64 41.38 -12.57
C ALA A 69 4.46 41.02 -11.65
N SER A 70 3.25 41.38 -12.07
CA SER A 70 2.04 40.95 -11.38
C SER A 70 2.15 39.43 -11.17
N PRO A 71 1.77 38.90 -10.00
CA PRO A 71 1.71 37.46 -9.83
C PRO A 71 0.75 36.94 -10.90
N THR A 72 1.30 36.33 -11.94
CA THR A 72 0.53 35.54 -12.89
C THR A 72 -0.26 34.58 -12.04
N ALA A 73 -1.59 34.68 -12.08
CA ALA A 73 -2.45 33.74 -11.39
C ALA A 73 -1.91 32.35 -11.69
N ALA A 74 -1.48 31.64 -10.65
CA ALA A 74 -1.01 30.27 -10.80
C ALA A 74 -2.13 29.54 -11.54
N SER A 75 -1.84 29.03 -12.74
CA SER A 75 -2.76 28.11 -13.40
C SER A 75 -3.15 27.07 -12.35
N PRO A 76 -4.44 26.76 -12.19
CA PRO A 76 -4.83 25.66 -11.32
C PRO A 76 -3.98 24.46 -11.71
N ALA A 77 -3.33 23.83 -10.73
CA ALA A 77 -2.55 22.63 -10.97
C ALA A 77 -3.43 21.69 -11.82
N PRO A 78 -2.90 21.11 -12.92
CA PRO A 78 -3.65 20.21 -13.76
C PRO A 78 -4.32 19.16 -12.87
N ALA A 79 -5.58 18.85 -13.15
CA ALA A 79 -6.33 17.90 -12.34
C ALA A 79 -5.57 16.56 -12.37
N ASP A 80 -5.01 16.15 -11.24
CA ASP A 80 -4.17 14.95 -11.18
C ASP A 80 -4.96 13.66 -11.43
N LEU A 81 -4.24 12.60 -11.81
CA LEU A 81 -4.76 11.24 -11.90
C LEU A 81 -5.50 10.90 -10.60
N ARG A 82 -6.75 10.44 -10.73
CA ARG A 82 -7.53 9.99 -9.58
C ARG A 82 -7.31 8.50 -9.43
N VAL A 83 -6.83 8.10 -8.26
CA VAL A 83 -6.72 6.70 -7.91
C VAL A 83 -7.42 6.45 -6.58
N SER A 84 -8.32 5.47 -6.59
CA SER A 84 -8.90 4.91 -5.39
C SER A 84 -8.68 3.40 -5.35
N ALA A 85 -8.86 2.83 -4.18
CA ALA A 85 -8.81 1.40 -4.01
C ALA A 85 -10.00 0.96 -3.16
N ASP A 86 -10.59 -0.15 -3.58
CA ASP A 86 -11.45 -0.96 -2.74
C ASP A 86 -10.75 -2.30 -2.51
N LEU A 87 -10.94 -2.84 -1.32
CA LEU A 87 -10.59 -4.22 -1.07
C LEU A 87 -11.63 -5.08 -1.77
N SER A 88 -11.19 -5.93 -2.70
CA SER A 88 -12.08 -6.87 -3.37
C SER A 88 -12.43 -7.95 -2.37
N TYR A 89 -13.65 -7.90 -1.85
CA TYR A 89 -14.07 -8.82 -0.81
C TYR A 89 -14.80 -10.01 -1.42
N ASN A 90 -14.15 -11.18 -1.40
CA ASN A 90 -14.88 -12.44 -1.45
C ASN A 90 -15.27 -12.79 0.00
N ASP A 91 -16.52 -12.49 0.34
CA ASP A 91 -17.06 -12.66 1.69
C ASP A 91 -17.55 -14.08 1.93
N GLN A 92 -17.68 -14.83 0.83
CA GLN A 92 -17.90 -16.25 0.83
C GLN A 92 -16.58 -16.95 1.21
N PRO A 93 -16.62 -17.97 2.07
CA PRO A 93 -15.43 -18.75 2.42
C PRO A 93 -14.69 -19.28 1.16
N PRO A 94 -13.34 -19.26 1.11
CA PRO A 94 -12.43 -18.98 2.23
C PRO A 94 -12.26 -17.52 2.59
N TRP A 95 -12.18 -17.25 3.89
CA TRP A 95 -11.60 -16.01 4.40
C TRP A 95 -10.97 -16.21 5.77
N GLY A 96 -9.96 -15.41 6.10
CA GLY A 96 -9.39 -15.38 7.44
C GLY A 96 -8.88 -13.99 7.80
N TYR A 97 -8.92 -13.68 9.09
CA TYR A 97 -8.36 -12.47 9.67
C TYR A 97 -7.54 -12.83 10.90
N VAL A 98 -6.44 -12.12 11.10
CA VAL A 98 -5.56 -12.29 12.26
C VAL A 98 -5.26 -10.95 12.90
N SER A 99 -5.20 -10.93 14.23
CA SER A 99 -4.87 -9.74 15.00
C SER A 99 -3.68 -9.99 15.91
N ALA A 100 -2.94 -8.92 16.22
CA ALA A 100 -1.94 -8.93 17.28
C ALA A 100 -2.59 -9.07 18.68
N SER A 101 -3.86 -8.69 18.81
CA SER A 101 -4.59 -8.78 20.07
C SER A 101 -5.14 -10.18 20.31
N PRO A 102 -4.90 -10.80 21.47
CA PRO A 102 -5.51 -12.07 21.84
C PRO A 102 -6.99 -11.95 22.21
N THR A 103 -7.48 -10.73 22.48
CA THR A 103 -8.90 -10.48 22.80
C THR A 103 -9.73 -10.15 21.56
N PHE A 104 -9.15 -10.30 20.37
CA PHE A 104 -9.86 -10.21 19.11
C PHE A 104 -10.51 -11.56 18.76
N PRO A 105 -11.68 -11.58 18.09
CA PRO A 105 -12.58 -10.46 17.92
C PRO A 105 -13.18 -10.05 19.27
N GLY A 106 -13.57 -8.78 19.43
CA GLY A 106 -14.13 -8.32 20.71
C GLY A 106 -15.43 -9.06 21.08
N PRO A 107 -15.88 -9.02 22.35
CA PRO A 107 -17.01 -9.81 22.85
C PRO A 107 -18.29 -9.69 22.01
N THR A 108 -18.63 -8.48 21.57
CA THR A 108 -19.79 -8.22 20.71
C THR A 108 -19.73 -9.00 19.39
N LEU A 109 -18.55 -9.05 18.78
CA LEU A 109 -18.35 -9.73 17.51
C LEU A 109 -18.26 -11.25 17.69
N ILE A 110 -17.72 -11.74 18.82
CA ILE A 110 -17.82 -13.16 19.20
C ILE A 110 -19.28 -13.60 19.31
N THR A 111 -20.13 -12.87 20.03
CA THR A 111 -21.56 -13.23 20.13
C THR A 111 -22.25 -13.24 18.76
N LYS A 112 -21.90 -12.30 17.88
CA LYS A 112 -22.40 -12.30 16.50
C LYS A 112 -21.92 -13.54 15.74
N VAL A 113 -20.64 -13.87 15.87
CA VAL A 113 -19.97 -15.01 15.24
C VAL A 113 -20.57 -16.36 15.67
N GLU A 114 -20.86 -16.54 16.96
CA GLU A 114 -21.40 -17.79 17.51
C GLU A 114 -22.86 -18.05 17.11
N ASN A 115 -23.64 -17.00 16.90
CA ASN A 115 -25.10 -17.10 16.68
C ASN A 115 -25.52 -16.97 15.21
N THR A 116 -24.58 -16.82 14.27
CA THR A 116 -24.86 -16.55 12.86
C THR A 116 -24.42 -17.71 11.99
N ASN A 117 -25.25 -18.12 11.03
CA ASN A 117 -24.83 -19.07 9.99
C ASN A 117 -23.86 -18.39 9.01
N ILE A 118 -22.58 -18.38 9.36
CA ILE A 118 -21.52 -17.65 8.66
C ILE A 118 -21.33 -18.08 7.20
N SER A 119 -21.78 -19.27 6.81
CA SER A 119 -21.77 -19.68 5.39
C SER A 119 -22.73 -18.87 4.51
N MET A 120 -23.72 -18.19 5.10
CA MET A 120 -24.74 -17.43 4.37
C MET A 120 -24.76 -15.95 4.76
N ASP A 121 -23.95 -15.53 5.74
CA ASP A 121 -23.94 -14.17 6.28
C ASP A 121 -22.54 -13.57 6.27
N ASP A 122 -22.33 -12.74 5.26
CA ASP A 122 -21.10 -11.98 4.98
C ASP A 122 -20.82 -10.90 6.05
N SER A 123 -21.79 -10.60 6.92
CA SER A 123 -21.71 -9.48 7.86
C SER A 123 -20.70 -9.68 8.99
N VAL A 124 -20.26 -10.92 9.24
CA VAL A 124 -19.12 -11.21 10.14
C VAL A 124 -17.82 -10.80 9.47
N ALA A 125 -17.58 -11.27 8.24
CA ALA A 125 -16.39 -10.91 7.48
C ALA A 125 -16.32 -9.39 7.23
N ALA A 126 -17.46 -8.76 6.95
CA ALA A 126 -17.59 -7.31 6.84
C ALA A 126 -17.19 -6.58 8.13
N ALA A 127 -17.70 -7.02 9.29
CA ALA A 127 -17.37 -6.41 10.57
C ALA A 127 -15.88 -6.54 10.93
N LEU A 128 -15.24 -7.67 10.60
CA LEU A 128 -13.81 -7.90 10.85
C LEU A 128 -12.92 -6.93 10.04
N ARG A 129 -13.32 -6.49 8.84
CA ARG A 129 -12.54 -5.56 8.00
C ARG A 129 -12.38 -4.17 8.57
N HIS A 130 -13.40 -3.73 9.32
CA HIS A 130 -13.41 -2.42 9.93
C HIS A 130 -12.66 -2.40 11.28
N THR A 131 -11.94 -3.48 11.58
CA THR A 131 -11.06 -3.59 12.75
C THR A 131 -9.59 -3.39 12.35
N ASP A 132 -8.69 -3.51 13.33
CA ASP A 132 -7.23 -3.48 13.13
C ASP A 132 -6.64 -4.83 12.65
N ALA A 133 -7.48 -5.85 12.43
CA ALA A 133 -7.03 -7.16 11.98
C ALA A 133 -6.49 -7.12 10.54
N ALA A 134 -5.45 -7.92 10.30
CA ALA A 134 -4.90 -8.15 8.98
C ALA A 134 -5.64 -9.29 8.28
N LYS A 135 -5.80 -9.20 6.96
CA LYS A 135 -6.30 -10.32 6.17
C LYS A 135 -5.27 -11.46 6.21
N LEU A 136 -5.73 -12.70 6.32
CA LEU A 136 -4.87 -13.87 6.41
C LEU A 136 -4.38 -14.32 5.01
N LYS A 137 -3.07 -14.48 4.86
CA LYS A 137 -2.31 -14.94 3.69
C LYS A 137 -2.43 -14.11 2.41
N THR A 138 -3.65 -13.83 1.96
CA THR A 138 -3.90 -13.14 0.70
C THR A 138 -4.86 -11.98 0.90
N GLN A 139 -4.60 -10.85 0.24
CA GLN A 139 -5.49 -9.70 0.22
C GLN A 139 -5.64 -9.22 -1.22
N THR A 140 -6.85 -9.33 -1.78
CA THR A 140 -7.16 -8.82 -3.12
C THR A 140 -7.64 -7.39 -3.02
N ILE A 141 -7.03 -6.52 -3.82
CA ILE A 141 -7.30 -5.08 -3.92
C ILE A 141 -7.65 -4.78 -5.37
N ARG A 142 -8.74 -4.06 -5.58
CA ARG A 142 -9.08 -3.49 -6.88
C ARG A 142 -8.68 -2.02 -6.85
N LEU A 143 -7.78 -1.66 -7.77
CA LEU A 143 -7.35 -0.29 -7.97
C LEU A 143 -8.21 0.30 -9.08
N HIS A 144 -8.94 1.38 -8.77
CA HIS A 144 -9.68 2.15 -9.75
C HIS A 144 -8.83 3.34 -10.20
N LEU A 145 -8.50 3.37 -11.48
CA LEU A 145 -7.72 4.42 -12.11
C LEU A 145 -8.66 5.27 -12.96
N GLU A 146 -8.72 6.59 -12.72
CA GLU A 146 -9.50 7.52 -13.54
C GLU A 146 -8.56 8.61 -14.07
N GLY A 147 -8.51 8.75 -15.40
CA GLY A 147 -7.73 9.76 -16.09
C GLY A 147 -8.21 11.19 -15.77
N PRO A 148 -7.30 12.18 -15.76
CA PRO A 148 -7.65 13.60 -15.67
C PRO A 148 -8.74 14.04 -16.65
N ARG A 149 -9.42 15.15 -16.40
CA ARG A 149 -10.50 15.62 -17.29
C ARG A 149 -10.01 16.35 -18.54
N ASP A 150 -8.77 16.81 -18.56
CA ASP A 150 -8.25 17.77 -19.51
C ASP A 150 -7.07 17.25 -20.35
N HIS A 151 -6.44 16.13 -19.95
CA HIS A 151 -5.31 15.54 -20.68
C HIS A 151 -5.21 14.02 -20.45
N PRO A 152 -4.63 13.27 -21.40
CA PRO A 152 -4.37 11.85 -21.22
C PRO A 152 -3.18 11.60 -20.28
N VAL A 153 -3.17 10.44 -19.64
CA VAL A 153 -2.06 9.98 -18.78
C VAL A 153 -1.66 8.55 -19.11
N ARG A 154 -0.39 8.22 -18.85
CA ARG A 154 0.15 6.87 -19.04
C ARG A 154 0.68 6.34 -17.71
N ILE A 155 0.03 5.32 -17.16
CA ILE A 155 0.52 4.60 -15.99
C ILE A 155 1.65 3.66 -16.44
N THR A 156 2.81 3.83 -15.83
CA THR A 156 4.05 3.13 -16.19
C THR A 156 4.53 2.16 -15.12
N ASP A 157 4.04 2.28 -13.89
CA ASP A 157 4.33 1.33 -12.83
C ASP A 157 3.27 1.38 -11.71
N ILE A 158 3.13 0.27 -10.98
CA ILE A 158 2.37 0.21 -9.73
C ILE A 158 3.20 -0.60 -8.74
N LYS A 159 3.66 0.06 -7.68
CA LYS A 159 4.61 -0.52 -6.73
C LYS A 159 3.99 -0.69 -5.35
N PRO A 160 4.19 -1.83 -4.68
CA PRO A 160 3.95 -1.90 -3.24
C PRO A 160 4.95 -0.99 -2.51
N VAL A 161 4.46 -0.23 -1.54
CA VAL A 161 5.27 0.54 -0.59
C VAL A 161 5.07 -0.09 0.78
N VAL A 162 6.01 -0.94 1.18
CA VAL A 162 5.95 -1.61 2.49
C VAL A 162 6.27 -0.59 3.58
N VAL A 163 5.27 -0.31 4.43
CA VAL A 163 5.35 0.62 5.56
C VAL A 163 5.92 -0.09 6.79
N SER A 164 5.52 -1.34 7.02
CA SER A 164 5.98 -2.15 8.15
C SER A 164 6.10 -3.62 7.77
N ARG A 165 7.12 -4.29 8.30
CA ARG A 165 7.33 -5.73 8.22
C ARG A 165 7.57 -6.27 9.62
N LYS A 166 6.78 -7.25 10.03
CA LYS A 166 6.85 -7.91 11.34
C LYS A 166 6.75 -9.44 11.16
N PRO A 167 7.10 -10.25 12.18
CA PRO A 167 6.69 -11.64 12.21
C PRO A 167 5.16 -11.80 12.02
N PRO A 168 4.66 -12.98 11.61
CA PRO A 168 3.24 -13.23 11.52
C PRO A 168 2.52 -12.90 12.83
N LEU A 169 1.31 -12.34 12.73
CA LEU A 169 0.53 -12.00 13.92
C LEU A 169 0.13 -13.28 14.66
N SER A 170 0.23 -13.26 15.99
CA SER A 170 0.03 -14.44 16.86
C SER A 170 -1.02 -14.24 17.95
N GLY A 171 -1.73 -13.10 17.94
CA GLY A 171 -2.70 -12.76 18.98
C GLY A 171 -3.95 -13.62 18.87
N SER A 172 -4.72 -13.40 17.81
CA SER A 172 -5.93 -14.17 17.55
C SER A 172 -6.14 -14.43 16.08
N LEU A 173 -6.75 -15.59 15.78
CA LEU A 173 -7.13 -16.04 14.45
C LEU A 173 -8.65 -16.19 14.36
N VAL A 174 -9.24 -15.65 13.30
CA VAL A 174 -10.62 -15.94 12.89
C VAL A 174 -10.59 -16.49 11.47
N TRP A 175 -11.01 -17.74 11.27
CA TRP A 175 -10.81 -18.41 9.99
C TRP A 175 -12.00 -19.26 9.54
N ALA A 176 -12.49 -18.94 8.35
CA ALA A 176 -13.43 -19.75 7.59
C ALA A 176 -12.69 -20.46 6.44
N LYS A 177 -12.66 -21.79 6.50
CA LYS A 177 -11.92 -22.63 5.53
C LYS A 177 -12.45 -22.49 4.09
N PRO A 178 -11.59 -22.72 3.07
CA PRO A 178 -12.02 -22.72 1.67
C PRO A 178 -13.14 -23.69 1.37
N GLN A 179 -14.16 -23.24 0.64
CA GLN A 179 -15.23 -24.09 0.09
C GLN A 179 -15.20 -24.17 -1.45
N GLY A 180 -14.10 -23.71 -2.06
CA GLY A 180 -13.95 -23.61 -3.51
C GLY A 180 -14.45 -22.27 -4.04
N GLY A 181 -13.59 -21.57 -4.75
CA GLY A 181 -13.90 -20.30 -5.40
C GLY A 181 -12.81 -19.97 -6.42
N GLU A 182 -13.19 -19.37 -7.54
CA GLU A 182 -12.24 -18.86 -8.53
C GLU A 182 -11.82 -17.44 -8.12
N GLU A 183 -10.55 -17.26 -7.77
CA GLU A 183 -9.99 -15.92 -7.61
C GLU A 183 -9.63 -15.34 -8.98
N SER A 184 -10.38 -14.34 -9.43
CA SER A 184 -9.97 -13.51 -10.57
C SER A 184 -8.84 -12.58 -10.11
N THR A 185 -7.60 -13.00 -10.34
CA THR A 185 -6.39 -12.21 -10.08
C THR A 185 -5.72 -11.88 -11.40
N GLU A 186 -5.55 -10.58 -11.70
CA GLU A 186 -4.81 -10.11 -12.87
C GLU A 186 -3.32 -9.94 -12.58
N ALA A 187 -3.00 -9.49 -11.36
CA ALA A 187 -1.64 -9.27 -10.91
C ALA A 187 -1.44 -9.72 -9.46
N ALA A 188 -0.23 -10.17 -9.15
CA ALA A 188 0.15 -10.63 -7.82
C ALA A 188 1.37 -9.86 -7.30
N VAL A 189 1.43 -9.66 -5.99
CA VAL A 189 2.60 -9.10 -5.32
C VAL A 189 2.96 -9.95 -4.10
N TYR A 190 4.17 -10.46 -4.06
CA TYR A 190 4.69 -11.30 -2.98
C TYR A 190 5.43 -10.43 -1.98
N LEU A 191 4.79 -10.06 -0.87
CA LEU A 191 5.35 -9.12 0.11
C LEU A 191 6.52 -9.71 0.92
N ASP A 192 6.71 -11.03 0.87
CA ASP A 192 7.86 -11.69 1.48
C ASP A 192 9.18 -11.46 0.74
N ASP A 193 9.11 -11.09 -0.53
CA ASP A 193 10.28 -10.77 -1.34
C ASP A 193 10.99 -9.53 -0.78
N GLN A 194 12.31 -9.49 -0.93
CA GLN A 194 13.09 -8.33 -0.48
C GLN A 194 12.72 -7.06 -1.25
N PHE A 195 12.39 -7.22 -2.54
CA PHE A 195 11.98 -6.15 -3.42
C PHE A 195 10.68 -6.58 -4.13
N PRO A 196 9.53 -6.45 -3.44
CA PRO A 196 8.27 -6.92 -3.99
C PRO A 196 7.91 -6.07 -5.21
N ILE A 197 7.66 -6.75 -6.33
CA ILE A 197 7.21 -6.13 -7.59
C ILE A 197 5.84 -6.68 -7.96
N LEU A 198 5.09 -5.90 -8.73
CA LEU A 198 3.82 -6.36 -9.28
C LEU A 198 4.07 -7.28 -10.46
N GLN A 199 3.56 -8.51 -10.36
CA GLN A 199 3.75 -9.57 -11.36
C GLN A 199 2.43 -9.85 -12.06
N ALA A 200 2.46 -10.02 -13.37
CA ALA A 200 1.32 -10.58 -14.09
C ALA A 200 1.08 -12.02 -13.61
N THR A 201 -0.17 -12.48 -13.65
CA THR A 201 -0.54 -13.83 -13.26
C THR A 201 -1.08 -14.63 -14.44
N LYS A 202 -0.89 -15.95 -14.39
CA LYS A 202 -1.51 -16.91 -15.31
C LYS A 202 -2.38 -17.87 -14.51
N PRO A 203 -3.65 -18.10 -14.91
CA PRO A 203 -4.49 -19.08 -14.25
C PRO A 203 -3.96 -20.51 -14.45
N VAL A 204 -4.07 -21.32 -13.41
CA VAL A 204 -3.80 -22.76 -13.37
C VAL A 204 -4.95 -23.46 -12.65
N ALA A 205 -5.00 -24.80 -12.68
CA ALA A 205 -6.11 -25.57 -12.13
C ALA A 205 -6.44 -25.22 -10.67
N ASP A 206 -5.42 -24.90 -9.87
CA ASP A 206 -5.54 -24.64 -8.43
C ASP A 206 -5.17 -23.18 -8.06
N GLY A 207 -5.43 -22.22 -8.95
CA GLY A 207 -5.23 -20.79 -8.67
C GLY A 207 -4.44 -20.06 -9.75
N PHE A 208 -3.41 -19.32 -9.36
CA PHE A 208 -2.59 -18.55 -10.30
C PHE A 208 -1.08 -18.72 -10.01
N VAL A 209 -0.28 -18.59 -11.06
CA VAL A 209 1.18 -18.57 -10.98
C VAL A 209 1.74 -17.27 -11.55
N PRO A 210 2.91 -16.80 -11.07
CA PRO A 210 3.64 -15.71 -11.69
C PRO A 210 3.88 -15.90 -13.18
N ALA A 211 3.67 -14.84 -13.96
CA ALA A 211 3.94 -14.75 -15.38
C ALA A 211 5.00 -13.68 -15.72
N GLY A 212 5.76 -13.24 -14.72
CA GLY A 212 6.77 -12.19 -14.83
C GLY A 212 6.27 -10.81 -14.40
N PRO A 213 7.14 -9.77 -14.44
CA PRO A 213 6.76 -8.40 -14.07
C PRO A 213 5.60 -7.89 -14.92
N LEU A 214 4.60 -7.25 -14.29
CA LEU A 214 3.48 -6.65 -15.02
C LEU A 214 3.97 -5.45 -15.84
N PHE A 215 4.82 -4.62 -15.26
CA PHE A 215 5.50 -3.51 -15.91
C PHE A 215 6.98 -3.88 -16.16
N PRO A 216 7.60 -3.47 -17.28
CA PRO A 216 7.07 -2.61 -18.35
C PRO A 216 6.27 -3.35 -19.43
N ALA A 217 6.00 -4.65 -19.25
CA ALA A 217 5.31 -5.47 -20.27
C ALA A 217 3.89 -4.98 -20.61
N LYS A 218 3.23 -4.34 -19.64
CA LYS A 218 1.94 -3.66 -19.78
C LYS A 218 2.12 -2.17 -19.49
N THR A 219 1.43 -1.33 -20.24
CA THR A 219 1.22 0.09 -19.93
C THR A 219 -0.27 0.38 -19.99
N ILE A 220 -0.78 1.20 -19.07
CA ILE A 220 -2.19 1.59 -19.06
C ILE A 220 -2.27 3.05 -19.51
N ASN A 221 -2.91 3.30 -20.64
CA ASN A 221 -3.15 4.65 -21.14
C ASN A 221 -4.60 5.01 -20.82
N LEU A 222 -4.83 6.16 -20.21
CA LEU A 222 -6.16 6.68 -19.93
C LEU A 222 -6.35 7.98 -20.70
N ASN A 223 -7.38 8.01 -21.54
CA ASN A 223 -7.88 9.24 -22.12
C ASN A 223 -8.58 10.11 -21.06
N PRO A 224 -8.91 11.38 -21.38
CA PRO A 224 -9.56 12.24 -20.42
C PRO A 224 -10.87 11.66 -19.87
N GLY A 225 -10.97 11.50 -18.55
CA GLY A 225 -12.11 10.88 -17.86
C GLY A 225 -12.30 9.38 -18.09
N GLU A 226 -11.35 8.70 -18.76
CA GLU A 226 -11.39 7.26 -18.94
C GLU A 226 -11.05 6.54 -17.63
N THR A 227 -11.77 5.46 -17.35
CA THR A 227 -11.56 4.62 -16.18
C THR A 227 -10.96 3.27 -16.57
N SER A 228 -10.04 2.76 -15.76
CA SER A 228 -9.52 1.39 -15.85
C SER A 228 -9.39 0.78 -14.46
N GLU A 229 -9.37 -0.54 -14.39
CA GLU A 229 -9.22 -1.28 -13.15
C GLU A 229 -8.02 -2.22 -13.23
N VAL A 230 -7.33 -2.38 -12.10
CA VAL A 230 -6.28 -3.38 -11.92
C VAL A 230 -6.58 -4.17 -10.67
N VAL A 231 -6.75 -5.49 -10.79
CA VAL A 231 -6.99 -6.38 -9.65
C VAL A 231 -5.67 -6.99 -9.20
N VAL A 232 -5.23 -6.58 -8.01
CA VAL A 232 -3.96 -6.98 -7.39
C VAL A 232 -4.21 -7.89 -6.19
N THR A 233 -3.62 -9.08 -6.19
CA THR A 233 -3.59 -9.95 -5.00
C THR A 233 -2.24 -9.83 -4.32
N ALA A 234 -2.22 -9.30 -3.09
CA ALA A 234 -1.04 -9.28 -2.24
C ALA A 234 -0.95 -10.55 -1.40
N LEU A 235 0.23 -11.18 -1.38
CA LEU A 235 0.49 -12.43 -0.70
C LEU A 235 1.53 -12.24 0.41
N ALA A 236 1.28 -12.86 1.56
CA ALA A 236 2.19 -12.94 2.68
C ALA A 236 2.13 -14.32 3.34
N ASP A 237 3.23 -15.04 3.29
CA ASP A 237 3.41 -16.36 3.92
C ASP A 237 4.28 -16.27 5.18
N LYS A 238 5.33 -15.43 5.21
CA LYS A 238 6.36 -15.45 6.26
C LYS A 238 6.25 -14.33 7.29
N GLY A 239 5.43 -13.31 7.04
CA GLY A 239 5.37 -12.13 7.88
C GLY A 239 4.00 -11.46 7.92
N SER A 240 3.92 -10.41 8.72
CA SER A 240 2.83 -9.44 8.71
C SER A 240 3.32 -8.13 8.10
N TYR A 241 2.53 -7.58 7.18
CA TYR A 241 2.88 -6.43 6.38
C TYR A 241 1.81 -5.36 6.46
N GLU A 242 2.25 -4.13 6.68
CA GLU A 242 1.47 -2.93 6.40
C GLU A 242 2.05 -2.29 5.14
N TYR A 243 1.21 -1.98 4.15
CA TYR A 243 1.68 -1.48 2.86
C TYR A 243 0.67 -0.55 2.18
N LYS A 244 1.16 0.21 1.20
CA LYS A 244 0.38 1.07 0.30
C LYS A 244 0.73 0.72 -1.15
N PHE A 245 0.03 1.28 -2.12
CA PHE A 245 0.47 1.26 -3.52
C PHE A 245 0.90 2.65 -3.96
N ALA A 246 2.01 2.73 -4.70
CA ALA A 246 2.42 3.92 -5.42
C ALA A 246 2.18 3.68 -6.91
N VAL A 247 1.25 4.42 -7.50
CA VAL A 247 0.96 4.42 -8.93
C VAL A 247 1.83 5.48 -9.59
N VAL A 248 2.75 5.04 -10.43
CA VAL A 248 3.66 5.91 -11.18
C VAL A 248 3.06 6.16 -12.55
N TYR A 249 2.91 7.43 -12.92
CA TYR A 249 2.29 7.82 -14.18
C TYR A 249 3.00 9.00 -14.81
N GLU A 250 2.90 9.08 -16.13
CA GLU A 250 3.37 10.19 -16.93
C GLU A 250 2.18 11.05 -17.37
N SER A 251 2.36 12.37 -17.24
CA SER A 251 1.48 13.40 -17.80
C SER A 251 2.33 14.40 -18.59
N GLY A 252 2.25 14.34 -19.92
CA GLY A 252 3.19 15.04 -20.80
C GLY A 252 4.64 14.59 -20.52
N ASP A 253 5.50 15.55 -20.19
CA ASP A 253 6.93 15.30 -19.87
C ASP A 253 7.20 15.13 -18.36
N THR A 254 6.14 15.07 -17.54
CA THR A 254 6.24 14.97 -16.07
C THR A 254 5.96 13.55 -15.63
N LEU A 255 6.85 13.00 -14.80
CA LEU A 255 6.63 11.75 -14.08
C LEU A 255 6.12 12.08 -12.67
N SER A 256 4.95 11.56 -12.34
CA SER A 256 4.27 11.78 -11.07
C SER A 256 4.00 10.46 -10.36
N THR A 257 3.71 10.53 -9.06
CA THR A 257 3.36 9.36 -8.25
C THR A 257 2.13 9.67 -7.39
N GLN A 258 1.11 8.82 -7.49
CA GLN A 258 -0.06 8.85 -6.64
C GLN A 258 -0.02 7.68 -5.66
N VAL A 259 -0.10 7.98 -4.35
CA VAL A 259 -0.15 6.95 -3.31
C VAL A 259 -1.60 6.59 -3.00
N VAL A 260 -1.86 5.30 -2.83
CA VAL A 260 -3.17 4.71 -2.60
C VAL A 260 -3.11 3.81 -1.38
N ASP A 261 -4.10 3.93 -0.51
CA ASP A 261 -4.22 3.17 0.71
C ASP A 261 -5.68 2.79 0.98
N ASN A 262 -5.93 2.14 2.11
CA ASN A 262 -7.26 1.72 2.54
C ASN A 262 -7.92 2.86 3.36
N ASN A 263 -8.43 3.88 2.67
CA ASN A 263 -9.17 4.99 3.28
C ASN A 263 -8.43 5.67 4.44
N GLY A 264 -7.16 6.02 4.23
CA GLY A 264 -6.29 6.67 5.22
C GLY A 264 -5.47 5.70 6.07
N GLN A 265 -5.70 4.38 5.95
CA GLN A 265 -4.90 3.35 6.63
C GLN A 265 -4.13 2.50 5.63
N PRO A 266 -2.91 2.01 5.96
CA PRO A 266 -2.25 1.00 5.13
C PRO A 266 -3.11 -0.26 4.96
N PHE A 267 -2.95 -0.93 3.83
CA PHE A 267 -3.38 -2.31 3.67
C PHE A 267 -2.63 -3.21 4.64
N ARG A 268 -3.28 -4.28 5.09
CA ARG A 268 -2.75 -5.19 6.12
C ARG A 268 -3.01 -6.64 5.73
N VAL A 269 -1.92 -7.38 5.60
CA VAL A 269 -1.95 -8.82 5.36
C VAL A 269 -0.93 -9.51 6.26
N SER A 270 -1.24 -10.72 6.71
CA SER A 270 -0.32 -11.52 7.52
C SER A 270 -0.37 -12.98 7.11
N GLY A 271 0.78 -13.61 7.06
CA GLY A 271 0.89 -15.06 6.99
C GLY A 271 0.37 -15.74 8.25
N LEU A 272 0.36 -17.07 8.21
CA LEU A 272 0.07 -17.91 9.37
C LEU A 272 1.23 -17.86 10.36
N ASN A 273 0.93 -17.86 11.66
CA ASN A 273 1.95 -18.00 12.69
C ASN A 273 2.36 -19.48 12.86
N CYS A 274 3.06 -20.00 11.85
CA CYS A 274 3.52 -21.38 11.79
C CYS A 274 4.83 -21.56 12.57
N GLY A 275 4.83 -22.48 13.53
CA GLY A 275 6.04 -22.93 14.22
C GLY A 275 6.82 -24.00 13.46
N PRO A 276 8.00 -24.42 13.96
CA PRO A 276 8.85 -25.44 13.35
C PRO A 276 8.16 -26.81 13.16
N THR A 277 7.16 -27.09 13.98
CA THR A 277 6.36 -28.33 13.96
C THR A 277 5.27 -28.33 12.88
N ARG A 278 5.18 -27.29 12.04
CA ARG A 278 4.08 -27.05 11.09
C ARG A 278 2.71 -26.99 11.77
N LEU A 279 2.68 -26.52 13.01
CA LEU A 279 1.46 -26.18 13.72
C LEU A 279 1.34 -24.66 13.74
N ALA A 280 0.13 -24.15 13.50
CA ALA A 280 -0.14 -22.74 13.70
C ALA A 280 -0.51 -22.49 15.18
N SER A 281 -0.01 -21.39 15.74
CA SER A 281 -0.16 -21.05 17.17
C SER A 281 -0.68 -19.62 17.33
N TYR A 282 -1.77 -19.47 18.09
CA TYR A 282 -2.42 -18.20 18.38
C TYR A 282 -2.88 -18.14 19.84
N GLY A 283 -2.89 -16.95 20.44
CA GLY A 283 -3.46 -16.73 21.77
C GLY A 283 -4.93 -17.11 21.86
N ALA A 284 -5.69 -16.88 20.79
CA ALA A 284 -7.05 -17.37 20.60
C ALA A 284 -7.27 -17.77 19.13
N ALA A 285 -8.20 -18.70 18.88
CA ALA A 285 -8.58 -19.05 17.51
C ALA A 285 -10.07 -19.39 17.43
N TYR A 286 -10.72 -18.92 16.36
CA TYR A 286 -12.12 -19.16 16.04
C TYR A 286 -12.19 -19.77 14.65
N LEU A 287 -12.66 -21.01 14.55
CA LEU A 287 -12.59 -21.81 13.34
C LEU A 287 -13.97 -22.19 12.86
N TYR A 288 -14.17 -22.18 11.54
CA TYR A 288 -15.43 -22.58 10.95
C TYR A 288 -15.50 -24.12 10.86
N GLU A 289 -16.43 -24.73 11.59
CA GLU A 289 -16.63 -26.18 11.63
C GLU A 289 -18.05 -26.57 11.18
N GLY A 290 -18.23 -26.79 9.86
CA GLY A 290 -19.21 -27.70 9.25
C GLY A 290 -20.73 -27.57 9.53
N LYS A 291 -21.15 -26.88 10.59
CA LYS A 291 -22.53 -26.68 11.01
C LYS A 291 -22.63 -25.35 11.77
N LEU A 292 -22.87 -24.27 11.01
CA LEU A 292 -23.59 -23.06 11.44
C LEU A 292 -22.83 -21.92 12.15
N GLY A 293 -21.50 -21.96 12.36
CA GLY A 293 -20.78 -20.82 12.98
C GLY A 293 -19.27 -21.00 13.11
N LEU A 294 -18.55 -19.98 13.60
CA LEU A 294 -17.17 -20.17 14.06
C LEU A 294 -17.20 -20.58 15.53
N THR A 295 -16.47 -21.62 15.87
CA THR A 295 -16.31 -22.10 17.24
C THR A 295 -14.92 -21.75 17.75
N PRO A 296 -14.75 -21.42 19.04
CA PRO A 296 -13.43 -21.35 19.64
C PRO A 296 -12.70 -22.69 19.45
N ALA A 297 -11.44 -22.65 19.02
CA ALA A 297 -10.62 -23.84 18.97
C ALA A 297 -10.28 -24.33 20.38
N ASP A 298 -10.36 -25.64 20.61
CA ASP A 298 -10.02 -26.24 21.91
C ASP A 298 -8.55 -26.01 22.30
N ASP A 299 -7.65 -26.01 21.31
CA ASP A 299 -6.22 -25.77 21.48
C ASP A 299 -5.69 -24.81 20.40
N PRO A 300 -5.82 -23.48 20.61
CA PRO A 300 -5.41 -22.48 19.62
C PRO A 300 -3.88 -22.41 19.44
N GLN A 301 -3.11 -23.09 20.30
CA GLN A 301 -1.65 -23.15 20.22
C GLN A 301 -1.15 -24.30 19.32
N HIS A 302 -2.02 -25.26 18.97
CA HIS A 302 -1.65 -26.45 18.19
C HIS A 302 -2.62 -26.73 17.04
N LEU A 303 -2.82 -25.74 16.16
CA LEU A 303 -3.70 -25.88 15.01
C LEU A 303 -3.00 -26.64 13.87
N ALA A 304 -3.42 -27.88 13.65
CA ALA A 304 -2.87 -28.76 12.61
C ALA A 304 -3.51 -28.53 11.22
N GLY A 305 -2.73 -28.81 10.16
CA GLY A 305 -3.21 -28.76 8.76
C GLY A 305 -3.49 -27.36 8.22
N MET A 306 -2.95 -26.33 8.87
CA MET A 306 -3.00 -24.94 8.42
C MET A 306 -1.68 -24.52 7.75
N CYS A 307 -0.59 -24.98 8.33
CA CYS A 307 0.74 -25.04 7.72
C CYS A 307 0.89 -26.40 6.97
#